data_AF-A0A7C7BUG6-F1
#
_entry.id   AF-A0A7C7BUG6-F1
#
_cell.length_a   1.000
_cell.length_b   1.000
_cell.length_c   1.000
_cell.angle_alpha   90.00
_cell.angle_beta   90.00
_cell.angle_gamma   90.00
#
_symmetry.space_group_name_H-M   'P 1'
#
loop_
_entity.id
_entity.type
_entity.pdbx_description
1 polymer ?
#
loop_
_entity_poly.entity_id
_entity_poly.type
_entity_poly.pdbx_seq_one_letter_code
_entity_poly.pdbx_strand_id
1 'polypeptide(L)' 'CHVVSNVIVENEDENGDIIVRSRFHCAEYLRYEVRNFTGKYRHYLKHTDSGYLIALQRVDLVNREGPYEYVLQWWL' A
#
# COMPACT_ATOMS: atom_id res chain seq x y z
N CYS A 1 -7.99 -10.24 -4.09
CA CYS A 1 -6.87 -10.79 -3.28
C CYS A 1 -5.86 -9.68 -3.03
N HIS A 2 -5.43 -9.43 -1.79
CA HIS A 2 -4.44 -8.41 -1.47
C HIS A 2 -3.30 -9.05 -0.67
N VAL A 3 -2.13 -9.15 -1.29
CA VAL A 3 -0.93 -9.73 -0.68
C VAL A 3 0.08 -8.62 -0.46
N VAL A 4 0.50 -8.43 0.78
CA VAL A 4 1.58 -7.51 1.17
C VAL A 4 2.77 -8.35 1.61
N SER A 5 3.95 -8.03 1.10
CA SER A 5 5.19 -8.74 1.38
C SER A 5 6.37 -7.78 1.46
N ASN A 6 7.54 -8.31 1.84
CA ASN A 6 8.78 -7.55 1.98
C ASN A 6 8.58 -6.28 2.84
N VAL A 7 7.92 -6.44 3.98
CA VAL A 7 7.70 -5.36 4.94
C VAL A 7 9.04 -5.04 5.61
N ILE A 8 9.45 -3.77 5.51
CA ILE A 8 10.70 -3.26 6.06
C ILE A 8 10.38 -1.96 6.80
N VAL A 9 10.77 -1.89 8.07
CA VAL A 9 10.77 -0.64 8.83
C VAL A 9 12.03 0.13 8.42
N GLU A 10 11.87 1.30 7.80
CA GLU A 10 12.98 2.14 7.33
C GLU A 10 13.52 3.05 8.44
N ASN A 11 12.62 3.53 9.29
CA ASN A 11 12.95 4.46 10.36
C ASN A 11 11.93 4.32 11.50
N GLU A 12 12.41 4.54 12.71
CA GLU A 12 11.64 4.60 13.94
C GLU A 12 12.06 5.87 14.68
N ASP A 13 11.09 6.73 14.99
CA ASP A 13 11.27 7.98 15.70
C ASP A 13 11.22 7.76 17.22
N GLU A 14 11.74 8.69 18.01
CA GLU A 14 11.73 8.61 19.49
C GLU A 14 10.31 8.57 20.07
N ASN A 15 9.34 9.12 19.33
CA ASN A 15 7.91 9.10 19.70
C ASN A 15 7.22 7.75 19.37
N GLY A 16 7.93 6.79 18.79
CA GLY A 16 7.39 5.50 18.35
C GLY A 16 6.75 5.52 16.96
N ASP A 17 6.80 6.66 16.25
CA ASP A 17 6.31 6.74 14.88
C ASP A 17 7.25 5.99 13.93
N ILE A 18 6.68 5.26 12.97
CA ILE A 18 7.48 4.42 12.06
C ILE A 18 7.21 4.73 10.60
N ILE A 19 8.28 4.66 9.81
CA ILE A 19 8.21 4.68 8.35
C ILE A 19 8.38 3.24 7.87
N VAL A 20 7.37 2.72 7.18
CA VAL A 20 7.36 1.34 6.68
C VAL A 20 7.29 1.33 5.17
N ARG A 21 8.13 0.51 4.55
CA ARG A 21 8.06 0.19 3.14
C ARG A 21 7.63 -1.25 2.95
N SER A 22 6.73 -1.49 2.01
CA SER A 22 6.32 -2.84 1.63
C SER A 22 6.07 -2.94 0.14
N ARG A 23 6.00 -4.17 -0.35
CA ARG A 23 5.57 -4.47 -1.73
C ARG A 23 4.21 -5.12 -1.68
N PHE A 24 3.37 -4.82 -2.65
CA PHE A 24 2.06 -5.44 -2.72
C PHE A 24 1.78 -6.01 -4.09
N HIS A 25 0.96 -7.05 -4.09
CA HIS A 25 0.31 -7.60 -5.25
C HIS A 25 -1.19 -7.71 -4.91
N CYS A 26 -2.02 -7.00 -5.66
CA CYS A 26 -3.46 -7.00 -5.50
C CYS A 26 -4.11 -7.47 -6.80
N ALA A 27 -4.90 -8.53 -6.72
CA ALA A 27 -5.72 -9.02 -7.82
C ALA A 27 -7.18 -8.62 -7.56
N GLU A 28 -7.75 -7.84 -8.46
CA GLU A 28 -9.17 -7.48 -8.48
C GLU A 28 -9.87 -8.28 -9.58
N TYR A 29 -11.07 -8.77 -9.30
CA TYR A 29 -11.94 -9.38 -10.30
C TYR A 29 -13.16 -8.49 -10.50
N LEU A 30 -13.28 -7.91 -11.69
CA LEU A 30 -14.36 -6.99 -12.04
C LEU A 30 -14.82 -7.25 -13.47
N ARG A 31 -16.14 -7.33 -13.69
CA ARG A 31 -16.75 -7.51 -15.03
C ARG A 31 -16.16 -8.68 -15.82
N TYR A 32 -15.92 -9.81 -15.16
CA TYR A 32 -15.32 -11.02 -15.76
C TYR A 32 -13.85 -10.89 -16.18
N GLU A 33 -13.16 -9.82 -15.77
CA GLU A 33 -11.74 -9.63 -15.99
C GLU A 33 -10.96 -9.63 -14.66
N VAL A 34 -9.75 -10.21 -14.69
CA VAL A 34 -8.81 -10.17 -13.55
C VAL A 34 -7.78 -9.09 -13.82
N ARG A 35 -7.73 -8.08 -12.95
CA ARG A 35 -6.75 -7.00 -12.98
C ARG A 35 -5.73 -7.20 -11.88
N ASN A 36 -4.45 -7.03 -12.21
CA ASN A 36 -3.35 -7.23 -11.27
C ASN A 36 -2.60 -5.92 -11.04
N PHE A 37 -2.72 -5.38 -9.83
CA PHE A 37 -1.98 -4.22 -9.37
C PHE A 37 -0.75 -4.68 -8.61
N THR A 38 0.40 -4.14 -8.97
CA THR A 38 1.64 -4.39 -8.24
C THR A 38 2.33 -3.06 -7.98
N GLY A 39 2.91 -2.91 -6.80
CA GLY A 39 3.57 -1.67 -6.46
C GLY A 39 4.32 -1.72 -5.15
N LYS A 40 4.71 -0.53 -4.71
CA LYS A 40 5.35 -0.31 -3.43
C LYS A 40 4.47 0.62 -2.59
N TYR A 41 4.36 0.31 -1.31
CA TYR A 41 3.84 1.24 -0.33
C TYR A 41 4.97 1.89 0.44
N ARG A 42 4.75 3.16 0.77
CA ARG A 42 5.44 3.84 1.84
C ARG A 42 4.41 4.41 2.79
N HIS A 43 4.40 3.89 4.01
CA HIS A 43 3.51 4.33 5.07
C HIS A 43 4.28 5.13 6.10
N TYR A 44 3.70 6.24 6.52
CA TYR A 44 4.04 6.87 7.78
C TYR A 44 2.96 6.50 8.79
N LEU A 45 3.36 5.76 9.82
CA LEU A 45 2.47 5.26 10.84
C LEU A 45 2.71 6.03 12.13
N LYS A 46 1.63 6.56 12.71
CA LYS A 46 1.65 7.20 14.02
C LYS A 46 1.35 6.18 15.09
N HIS A 47 2.16 6.16 16.14
CA HIS A 47 1.90 5.32 17.30
C HIS A 47 0.73 5.89 18.11
N THR A 48 -0.19 5.03 18.52
CA THR A 48 -1.35 5.35 19.36
C THR A 48 -1.46 4.31 20.48
N ASP A 49 -2.20 4.61 21.53
CA ASP A 49 -2.38 3.70 22.67
C ASP A 49 -2.96 2.32 22.26
N SER A 50 -3.68 2.28 21.13
CA SER A 50 -4.31 1.08 20.55
C SER A 50 -3.50 0.42 19.43
N GLY A 51 -2.33 0.95 19.04
CA GLY A 51 -1.49 0.40 17.97
C GLY A 51 -0.94 1.46 17.02
N TYR A 52 -1.07 1.24 15.71
CA TYR A 52 -0.57 2.16 14.69
C TYR A 52 -1.70 2.62 13.77
N LEU A 53 -1.75 3.92 13.49
CA LEU A 53 -2.65 4.52 12.50
C LEU A 53 -1.85 5.06 11.32
N ILE A 54 -2.43 4.97 10.11
CA ILE A 54 -1.81 5.47 8.90
C ILE A 54 -2.02 6.98 8.83
N ALA A 55 -0.95 7.75 9.01
CA ALA A 55 -0.98 9.21 8.83
C ALA A 55 -0.71 9.60 7.36
N LEU A 56 0.14 8.86 6.66
CA LEU A 56 0.38 9.06 5.23
C LEU A 56 0.58 7.72 4.54
N GLN A 57 -0.10 7.54 3.41
CA GLN A 57 0.06 6.40 2.52
C GLN A 57 0.40 6.90 1.13
N ARG A 58 1.63 6.61 0.70
CA ARG A 58 2.07 6.80 -0.67
C ARG A 58 2.13 5.45 -1.38
N VAL A 59 1.52 5.39 -2.55
CA VAL A 59 1.50 4.22 -3.42
C VAL A 59 2.25 4.54 -4.69
N ASP A 60 3.36 3.84 -4.91
CA ASP A 60 4.07 3.89 -6.19
C ASP A 60 3.64 2.65 -6.99
N LEU A 61 2.67 2.84 -7.89
CA LEU A 61 2.11 1.78 -8.72
C LEU A 61 3.05 1.46 -9.89
N VAL A 62 3.40 0.19 -10.06
CA VAL A 62 4.12 -0.29 -11.23
C VAL A 62 3.08 -0.83 -12.20
N ASN A 63 2.55 0.05 -13.03
CA ASN A 63 1.55 -0.33 -14.03
C ASN A 63 2.25 -0.84 -15.30
N ARG A 64 1.99 -2.10 -15.66
CA ARG A 64 2.50 -2.75 -16.87
C ARG A 64 1.54 -2.61 -18.06
N GLU A 65 0.25 -2.38 -17.83
CA GLU A 65 -0.83 -2.47 -18.84
C GLU A 65 -1.29 -1.11 -19.42
N GLY A 66 -0.75 0.00 -18.92
CA GLY A 66 -0.85 1.31 -19.55
C GLY A 66 -1.66 2.35 -18.76
N PRO A 67 -1.51 3.66 -19.05
CA PRO A 67 -1.99 4.74 -18.18
C PRO A 67 -3.51 5.03 -18.22
N TYR A 68 -4.32 4.27 -18.98
CA TYR A 68 -5.62 4.75 -19.50
C TYR A 68 -6.85 3.89 -19.17
N GLU A 69 -6.92 3.30 -17.98
CA GLU A 69 -8.23 2.94 -17.41
C GLU A 69 -8.31 3.53 -16.00
N TYR A 70 -9.44 4.19 -15.70
CA TYR A 70 -9.69 4.84 -14.41
C TYR A 70 -9.37 3.89 -13.25
N VAL A 71 -8.31 4.19 -12.50
CA VAL A 71 -7.94 3.49 -11.27
C VAL A 71 -8.74 4.13 -10.13
N LEU A 72 -9.99 3.70 -9.97
CA LEU A 72 -10.82 4.11 -8.84
C LEU A 72 -10.53 3.15 -7.67
N GLN A 73 -9.36 3.30 -7.04
CA GLN A 73 -8.93 2.43 -5.95
C GLN A 73 -9.35 3.03 -4.60
N TRP A 74 -10.42 2.50 -4.02
CA TRP A 74 -10.88 2.83 -2.68
C TRP A 74 -10.33 1.80 -1.69
N TRP A 75 -9.58 2.28 -0.70
CA TRP A 75 -9.19 1.48 0.46
C TRP A 75 -10.29 1.63 1.51
N LEU A 76 -11.11 0.58 1.70
CA LEU A 76 -11.96 0.42 2.89
C LEU A 76 -11.22 -0.45 3.91
#